data_AF-A0A430RSG7-F1
#
_entry.id   AF-A0A430RSG7-F1
#
_cell.length_a   1.000
_cell.length_b   1.000
_cell.length_c   1.000
_cell.angle_alpha   90.00
_cell.angle_beta   90.00
_cell.angle_gamma   90.00
#
_symmetry.space_group_name_H-M   'P 1'
#
loop_
_entity.id
_entity.type
_entity.pdbx_description
1 polymer ?
#
loop_
_entity_poly.entity_id
_entity_poly.type
_entity_poly.pdbx_seq_one_letter_code
_entity_poly.pdbx_strand_id
1 'polypeptide(L)' 'MEIHGTTILAVRKDGVTALAGDGQVTFGQTVLKRGAVKVRRLE' A
#
# COMPACT_ATOMS: atom_id res chain seq x y z
N MET A 1 20.79 -4.82 1.62
CA MET A 1 19.74 -4.35 2.56
C MET A 1 18.49 -4.09 1.72
N GLU A 2 17.58 -5.06 1.63
CA GLU A 2 16.38 -4.94 0.80
C GLU A 2 15.26 -4.24 1.58
N ILE A 3 14.73 -3.18 0.99
CA ILE A 3 13.49 -2.55 1.43
C ILE A 3 12.37 -3.30 0.70
N HIS A 4 11.55 -4.05 1.44
CA HIS A 4 10.33 -4.61 0.88
C HIS A 4 9.26 -3.50 0.82
N GLY A 5 8.72 -3.29 -0.37
CA GLY A 5 7.71 -2.28 -0.66
C GLY A 5 6.33 -2.63 -0.09
N THR A 6 5.37 -1.75 -0.34
CA THR A 6 3.95 -1.91 -0.02
C THR A 6 3.24 -2.51 -1.24
N THR A 7 2.38 -3.50 -1.06
CA THR A 7 1.53 -3.99 -2.15
C THR A 7 0.37 -3.03 -2.36
N ILE A 8 0.13 -2.59 -3.60
CA ILE A 8 -1.03 -1.78 -3.99
C ILE A 8 -1.87 -2.56 -5.00
N LEU A 9 -3.18 -2.65 -4.76
CA LEU A 9 -4.14 -3.30 -5.65
C LEU A 9 -5.22 -2.31 -6.10
N ALA A 10 -5.58 -2.38 -7.37
CA ALA A 10 -6.67 -1.59 -7.96
C ALA A 10 -7.70 -2.52 -8.61
N VAL A 11 -8.98 -2.25 -8.37
CA VAL A 11 -10.10 -2.94 -9.01
C VAL A 11 -11.01 -1.92 -9.67
N ARG A 12 -11.39 -2.18 -10.92
CA ARG A 12 -12.39 -1.40 -11.66
C ARG A 12 -13.58 -2.28 -12.01
N LYS A 13 -14.78 -1.83 -11.63
CA LYS A 13 -16.04 -2.52 -11.91
C LYS A 13 -17.15 -1.49 -12.04
N ASP A 14 -17.98 -1.61 -13.09
CA ASP A 14 -19.17 -0.78 -13.30
C ASP A 14 -18.89 0.74 -13.20
N GLY A 15 -17.79 1.20 -13.78
CA GLY A 15 -17.37 2.61 -13.75
C GLY A 15 -16.77 3.09 -12.41
N VAL A 16 -16.78 2.26 -11.37
CA VAL A 16 -16.21 2.57 -10.05
C VAL A 16 -14.80 1.98 -9.95
N THR A 17 -13.87 2.73 -9.33
CA THR A 17 -12.50 2.28 -9.07
C THR A 17 -12.23 2.24 -7.57
N ALA A 18 -11.78 1.10 -7.06
CA ALA A 18 -11.30 0.92 -5.70
C ALA A 18 -9.78 0.74 -5.70
N LEU A 19 -9.09 1.35 -4.74
CA LEU A 19 -7.64 1.27 -4.57
C LEU A 19 -7.34 0.97 -3.10
N ALA A 20 -6.50 -0.04 -2.85
CA ALA A 20 -6.12 -0.45 -1.50
C ALA A 20 -4.63 -0.81 -1.46
N GLY A 21 -4.05 -0.73 -0.26
CA GLY A 21 -2.68 -1.20 -0.01
C GLY A 21 -2.56 -1.86 1.35
N ASP A 22 -1.60 -2.77 1.48
CA ASP A 22 -1.34 -3.50 2.74
C ASP A 22 -0.73 -2.62 3.85
N GLY A 23 -0.19 -1.45 3.48
CA GLY A 23 0.34 -0.46 4.42
C GLY A 23 1.56 -0.94 5.21
N GLN A 24 2.22 -2.02 4.78
CA GLN A 24 3.39 -2.57 5.45
C GLN A 24 4.67 -1.84 5.00
N VAL A 25 5.53 -1.57 5.97
CA VAL A 25 6.92 -1.12 5.75
C VAL A 25 7.83 -1.99 6.60
N THR A 26 8.77 -2.68 5.96
CA THR A 26 9.71 -3.60 6.61
C THR A 26 11.16 -3.22 6.35
N PHE A 27 12.02 -3.48 7.33
CA PHE A 27 13.47 -3.38 7.22
C PHE A 27 14.09 -4.70 7.67
N GLY A 28 14.64 -5.45 6.70
CA GLY A 28 14.98 -6.85 6.93
C GLY A 28 13.73 -7.67 7.27
N GLN A 29 13.75 -8.36 8.41
CA GLN A 29 12.61 -9.16 8.90
C GLN A 29 11.68 -8.39 9.86
N THR A 30 11.98 -7.12 10.15
CA THR A 30 11.25 -6.33 11.15
C THR A 30 10.22 -5.42 10.49
N VAL A 31 8.95 -5.50 10.91
CA VAL A 31 7.91 -4.54 10.52
C VAL A 31 8.11 -3.24 11.29
N LEU A 32 8.46 -2.16 10.58
CA LEU A 32 8.70 -0.83 11.15
C LEU A 32 7.43 -0.05 11.41
N LYS A 33 6.39 -0.26 10.60
CA LYS A 33 5.12 0.48 10.72
C LYS A 33 3.96 -0.36 10.18
N ARG A 34 2.92 -0.54 11.00
CA ARG A 34 1.60 -1.00 10.57
C ARG A 34 0.75 0.23 10.25
N GLY A 35 0.32 0.40 9.00
CA GLY A 35 -0.61 1.47 8.60
C GLY A 35 0.00 2.65 7.86
N ALA A 36 0.99 2.42 6.99
CA ALA A 36 1.41 3.46 6.05
C ALA A 36 0.28 3.73 5.04
N VAL A 37 -0.34 4.91 5.11
CA VAL A 37 -1.33 5.36 4.12
C VAL A 37 -0.59 5.84 2.87
N LYS A 38 -0.44 4.93 1.90
CA LYS A 38 0.25 5.20 0.62
C LYS A 38 -0.71 5.49 -0.54
N VAL A 39 -2.01 5.29 -0.33
CA VAL A 39 -3.05 5.77 -1.23
C VAL A 39 -3.48 7.16 -0.74
N ARG A 40 -3.29 8.17 -1.58
CA ARG A 40 -3.73 9.55 -1.30
C ARG A 40 -4.58 10.03 -2.47
N ARG A 41 -5.59 10.87 -2.18
CA ARG A 41 -6.27 11.61 -3.23
C ARG A 41 -5.32 12.68 -3.76
N LEU A 42 -5.34 12.87 -5.07
CA LEU A 42 -4.74 14.03 -5.71
C LEU A 42 -5.80 15.12 -5.65
N GLU A 43 -5.60 16.10 -4.79
CA GLU A 43 -6.34 17.37 -4.78
C GLU A 43 -5.48 18.45 -5.45
#